data_AF-A0A9E3WUY2-F1
#
_entry.id   AF-A0A9E3WUY2-F1
#
_cell.length_a   1.000
_cell.length_b   1.000
_cell.length_c   1.000
_cell.angle_alpha   90.00
_cell.angle_beta   90.00
_cell.angle_gamma   90.00
#
_symmetry.space_group_name_H-M   'P 1'
#
loop_
_entity.id
_entity.type
_entity.pdbx_description
1 polymer ?
#
loop_
_entity_poly.entity_id
_entity_poly.type
_entity_poly.pdbx_seq_one_letter_code
_entity_poly.pdbx_strand_id
1 'polypeptide(L)'
;MVQSPAPAAAEDSVSAEATAPAESPQQESSQLSPRTTALLASLTIFVLAVFVGFEVIAKVPPTLHTPLMSGSNAISGITIVGAILSTGYAKSPFIAFVGMLALALAAVNVFGGFLVTHRMLEMFKKKK
;
A
#
# COMPACT_ATOMS: atom_id res chain seq x y z
N MET A 1 -40.64 -52.98 -25.91
CA MET A 1 -39.88 -52.69 -24.67
C MET A 1 -38.98 -53.88 -24.40
N VAL A 2 -37.67 -53.63 -24.33
CA VAL A 2 -36.61 -54.27 -23.52
C VAL A 2 -35.29 -54.27 -24.30
N GLN A 3 -34.24 -53.90 -23.55
CA GLN A 3 -32.93 -53.31 -23.85
C GLN A 3 -31.88 -54.25 -24.50
N SER A 4 -30.89 -53.62 -25.17
CA SER A 4 -29.48 -53.97 -25.53
C SER A 4 -28.73 -55.08 -24.74
N PRO A 5 -27.56 -55.64 -25.17
CA PRO A 5 -26.32 -54.89 -25.54
C PRO A 5 -25.36 -55.50 -26.62
N ALA A 6 -24.33 -54.71 -27.00
CA ALA A 6 -23.19 -55.01 -27.89
C ALA A 6 -22.14 -55.97 -27.27
N PRO A 7 -21.11 -56.47 -28.03
CA PRO A 7 -19.80 -55.76 -28.05
C PRO A 7 -18.83 -55.97 -29.27
N ALA A 8 -17.97 -54.94 -29.46
CA ALA A 8 -16.51 -54.87 -29.77
C ALA A 8 -15.74 -55.77 -30.79
N ALA A 9 -14.91 -55.09 -31.62
CA ALA A 9 -13.52 -55.39 -32.09
C ALA A 9 -13.27 -54.71 -33.46
N ALA A 10 -12.10 -54.27 -33.94
CA ALA A 10 -10.75 -53.92 -33.45
C ALA A 10 -9.92 -53.40 -34.68
N GLU A 11 -8.81 -52.67 -34.44
CA GLU A 11 -7.67 -52.35 -35.35
C GLU A 11 -7.96 -51.50 -36.63
N ASP A 12 -7.08 -50.70 -37.25
CA ASP A 12 -5.61 -50.57 -37.24
C ASP A 12 -5.20 -49.24 -37.95
N SER A 13 -3.91 -48.90 -37.83
CA SER A 13 -3.03 -48.25 -38.82
C SER A 13 -2.48 -46.82 -38.61
N VAL A 14 -1.16 -46.84 -38.60
CA VAL A 14 -0.09 -45.84 -38.51
C VAL A 14 -0.04 -44.86 -39.69
N SER A 15 0.36 -43.60 -39.47
CA SER A 15 1.33 -42.85 -40.32
C SER A 15 1.74 -41.52 -39.70
N ALA A 16 3.03 -41.21 -39.87
CA ALA A 16 3.74 -40.04 -39.35
C ALA A 16 3.61 -38.82 -40.26
N GLU A 17 3.66 -37.61 -39.70
CA GLU A 17 4.06 -36.40 -40.45
C GLU A 17 4.79 -35.41 -39.53
N ALA A 18 5.93 -34.93 -40.00
CA ALA A 18 6.76 -33.88 -39.41
C ALA A 18 6.39 -32.52 -40.02
N THR A 19 6.40 -31.43 -39.21
CA THR A 19 7.09 -30.13 -39.50
C THR A 19 6.38 -28.88 -38.92
N ALA A 20 7.16 -28.14 -38.09
CA ALA A 20 7.19 -26.69 -37.81
C ALA A 20 6.11 -26.02 -36.92
N PRO A 21 6.36 -24.81 -36.39
CA PRO A 21 7.58 -24.25 -35.78
C PRO A 21 7.36 -23.82 -34.31
N ALA A 22 8.39 -23.29 -33.67
CA ALA A 22 8.42 -22.73 -32.33
C ALA A 22 7.13 -22.02 -31.86
N GLU A 23 6.36 -22.68 -30.99
CA GLU A 23 5.77 -21.94 -29.88
C GLU A 23 6.87 -21.81 -28.84
N SER A 24 7.53 -20.64 -28.81
CA SER A 24 8.06 -20.15 -27.54
C SER A 24 6.95 -20.35 -26.50
N PRO A 25 7.18 -21.08 -25.39
CA PRO A 25 6.32 -20.93 -24.23
C PRO A 25 6.39 -19.43 -23.89
N GLN A 26 5.32 -18.75 -24.29
CA GLN A 26 5.07 -17.35 -24.06
C GLN A 26 5.41 -17.11 -22.61
N GLN A 27 6.24 -16.07 -22.38
CA GLN A 27 6.64 -15.52 -21.10
C GLN A 27 5.90 -16.21 -19.97
N GLU A 28 6.61 -17.07 -19.25
CA GLU A 28 6.22 -17.56 -17.95
C GLU A 28 5.92 -16.32 -17.13
N SER A 29 4.67 -15.88 -17.20
CA SER A 29 4.17 -14.75 -16.47
C SER A 29 4.26 -15.26 -15.08
N SER A 30 5.33 -14.86 -14.38
CA SER A 30 5.46 -14.98 -12.95
C SER A 30 4.31 -14.17 -12.37
N GLN A 31 3.10 -14.73 -12.46
CA GLN A 31 1.87 -14.33 -11.82
C GLN A 31 2.14 -14.59 -10.34
N LEU A 32 2.96 -13.71 -9.78
CA LEU A 32 3.24 -13.64 -8.37
C LEU A 32 1.88 -13.55 -7.69
N SER A 33 1.72 -14.32 -6.61
CA SER A 33 0.44 -14.38 -5.89
C SER A 33 -0.07 -12.95 -5.61
N PRO A 34 -1.38 -12.68 -5.61
CA PRO A 34 -1.89 -11.32 -5.38
C PRO A 34 -1.34 -10.65 -4.12
N ARG A 35 -1.04 -11.45 -3.09
CA ARG A 35 -0.37 -11.00 -1.86
C ARG A 35 1.09 -10.60 -2.11
N THR A 36 1.85 -11.41 -2.84
CA THR A 36 3.24 -11.10 -3.20
C THR A 36 3.29 -9.83 -4.05
N THR A 37 2.42 -9.68 -5.04
CA THR A 37 2.36 -8.47 -5.88
C THR A 37 2.01 -7.23 -5.04
N ALA A 38 1.06 -7.32 -4.12
CA ALA A 38 0.71 -6.22 -3.21
C ALA A 38 1.87 -5.85 -2.26
N LEU A 39 2.59 -6.84 -1.72
CA LEU A 39 3.76 -6.60 -0.88
C LEU A 39 4.91 -5.97 -1.67
N LEU A 40 5.19 -6.48 -2.87
CA LEU A 40 6.20 -5.90 -3.77
C LEU A 40 5.84 -4.46 -4.12
N ALA A 41 4.59 -4.19 -4.50
CA ALA A 41 4.12 -2.84 -4.78
C ALA A 41 4.24 -1.91 -3.56
N SER A 42 3.81 -2.36 -2.37
CA SER A 42 3.92 -1.58 -1.14
C SER A 42 5.38 -1.28 -0.78
N LEU A 43 6.28 -2.26 -0.97
CA LEU A 43 7.71 -2.10 -0.74
C LEU A 43 8.33 -1.14 -1.75
N THR A 44 7.97 -1.24 -3.03
CA THR A 44 8.41 -0.29 -4.07
C THR A 44 7.96 1.12 -3.72
N ILE A 45 6.69 1.32 -3.36
CA ILE A 45 6.17 2.63 -2.93
C ILE A 45 6.93 3.13 -1.71
N PHE A 46 7.18 2.28 -0.72
CA PHE A 46 7.94 2.64 0.49
C PHE A 46 9.35 3.13 0.14
N VAL A 47 10.10 2.37 -0.66
CA VAL A 47 11.47 2.71 -1.05
C VAL A 47 11.49 4.01 -1.87
N LEU A 48 10.60 4.16 -2.84
CA LEU A 48 10.50 5.38 -3.64
C LEU A 48 10.10 6.59 -2.78
N ALA A 49 9.18 6.44 -1.83
CA ALA A 49 8.80 7.51 -0.90
C ALA A 49 9.97 7.96 -0.03
N VAL A 50 10.85 7.03 0.40
CA VAL A 50 12.08 7.38 1.14
C VAL A 50 13.04 8.21 0.27
N PHE A 51 13.28 7.81 -0.98
CA PHE A 51 14.11 8.58 -1.91
C PHE A 51 13.55 9.98 -2.14
N VAL A 52 12.24 10.09 -2.39
CA VAL A 52 11.58 11.39 -2.57
C VAL A 52 11.68 12.23 -1.29
N GLY A 53 11.45 11.63 -0.12
CA GLY A 53 11.57 12.32 1.17
C GLY A 53 12.96 12.90 1.40
N PHE A 54 14.01 12.14 1.12
CA PHE A 54 15.40 12.60 1.21
C PHE A 54 15.67 13.77 0.26
N GLU A 55 15.29 13.63 -1.02
CA GLU A 55 15.54 14.62 -2.06
C GLU A 55 14.82 15.95 -1.81
N VAL A 56 13.62 15.89 -1.24
CA VAL A 56 12.82 17.05 -0.84
C VAL A 56 13.44 17.76 0.36
N ILE A 57 13.78 17.04 1.43
CA ILE A 57 14.34 17.65 2.66
C ILE A 57 15.72 18.26 2.38
N ALA A 58 16.53 17.63 1.53
CA ALA A 58 17.87 18.12 1.17
C ALA A 58 17.86 19.50 0.48
N LYS A 59 16.72 19.92 -0.11
CA LYS A 59 16.59 21.20 -0.83
C LYS A 59 15.99 22.33 0.00
N VAL A 60 15.69 22.08 1.28
CA VAL A 60 15.07 23.09 2.14
C VAL A 60 16.14 24.03 2.69
N PRO A 61 15.96 25.37 2.60
CA PRO A 61 16.93 26.32 3.12
C PRO A 61 17.05 26.24 4.64
N PRO A 62 18.21 26.58 5.23
CA PRO A 62 18.42 26.38 6.65
C PRO A 62 17.46 27.12 7.58
N THR A 63 16.94 28.26 7.13
CA THR A 63 15.96 29.07 7.86
C THR A 63 14.65 28.33 8.10
N LEU A 64 14.36 27.26 7.34
CA LEU A 64 13.14 26.48 7.45
C LEU A 64 13.33 25.14 8.18
N HIS A 65 14.51 24.78 8.69
CA HIS A 65 14.67 23.51 9.41
C HIS A 65 13.74 23.38 10.63
N THR A 66 13.59 24.44 11.42
CA THR A 66 12.72 24.42 12.61
C THR A 66 11.23 24.36 12.24
N PRO A 67 10.72 25.20 11.30
CA PRO A 67 9.37 25.01 10.76
C PRO A 67 9.15 23.63 10.13
N LEU A 68 10.14 23.08 9.43
CA LEU A 68 10.06 21.76 8.81
C LEU A 68 10.01 20.65 9.85
N MET A 69 10.81 20.74 10.92
CA MET A 69 10.78 19.81 12.05
C MET A 69 9.40 19.80 12.72
N SER A 70 8.77 20.96 12.88
CA SER A 70 7.38 21.05 13.37
C SER A 70 6.38 20.48 12.34
N GLY A 71 6.59 20.76 11.06
CA GLY A 71 5.73 20.30 9.97
C GLY A 71 5.74 18.77 9.82
N SER A 72 6.91 18.13 9.92
CA SER A 72 7.01 16.67 9.87
C SER A 72 6.34 16.00 11.08
N ASN A 73 6.35 16.65 12.26
CA ASN A 73 5.54 16.22 13.39
C ASN A 73 4.04 16.27 13.06
N ALA A 74 3.54 17.34 12.44
CA ALA A 74 2.15 17.42 12.00
C ALA A 74 1.76 16.32 10.99
N ILE A 75 2.67 15.99 10.06
CA ILE A 75 2.46 14.91 9.07
C ILE A 75 2.38 13.53 9.74
N SER A 76 3.14 13.31 10.83
CA SER A 76 3.04 12.06 11.62
C SER A 76 1.63 11.84 12.23
N GLY A 77 0.81 12.89 12.28
CA GLY A 77 -0.61 12.82 12.63
C GLY A 77 -1.45 11.88 11.75
N ILE A 78 -0.91 11.37 10.63
CA ILE A 78 -1.55 10.30 9.82
C ILE A 78 -1.94 9.06 10.63
N THR A 79 -1.31 8.86 11.79
CA THR A 79 -1.71 7.87 12.80
C THR A 79 -3.20 7.92 13.17
N ILE A 80 -3.87 9.06 12.98
CA ILE A 80 -5.32 9.21 13.15
C ILE A 80 -6.13 8.22 12.31
N VAL A 81 -5.68 7.89 11.09
CA VAL A 81 -6.35 6.89 10.23
C VAL A 81 -6.34 5.52 10.89
N GLY A 82 -5.19 5.13 11.46
CA GLY A 82 -5.07 3.88 12.23
C GLY A 82 -5.95 3.88 13.47
N ALA A 83 -6.04 5.00 14.18
CA ALA A 83 -6.90 5.13 15.36
C ALA A 83 -8.39 5.02 15.02
N ILE A 84 -8.84 5.65 13.93
CA ILE A 84 -10.22 5.56 13.42
C ILE A 84 -10.56 4.11 13.07
N LEU A 85 -9.70 3.44 12.28
CA LEU A 85 -9.92 2.05 11.89
C LEU A 85 -9.94 1.12 13.11
N SER A 86 -8.96 1.26 14.02
CA SER A 86 -8.88 0.45 15.24
C SER A 86 -10.12 0.60 16.12
N THR A 87 -10.60 1.83 16.30
CA THR A 87 -11.82 2.11 17.08
C THR A 87 -13.06 1.57 16.38
N GLY A 88 -13.15 1.71 15.05
CA GLY A 88 -14.28 1.25 14.25
C GLY A 88 -14.49 -0.27 14.25
N TYR A 89 -13.42 -1.05 14.49
CA TYR A 89 -13.48 -2.52 14.59
C TYR A 89 -13.49 -3.04 16.04
N ALA A 90 -13.66 -2.16 17.03
CA ALA A 90 -13.63 -2.56 18.44
C ALA A 90 -14.76 -3.55 18.78
N LYS A 91 -14.40 -4.75 19.28
CA LYS A 91 -15.35 -5.81 19.68
C LYS A 91 -15.60 -5.89 21.18
N SER A 92 -14.86 -5.11 21.97
CA SER A 92 -14.92 -5.10 23.43
C SER A 92 -14.90 -3.65 23.93
N PRO A 93 -15.62 -3.32 25.01
CA PRO A 93 -15.62 -1.98 25.59
C PRO A 93 -14.21 -1.50 25.96
N PHE A 94 -13.31 -2.41 26.35
CA PHE A 94 -11.92 -2.08 26.63
C PHE A 94 -11.17 -1.62 25.37
N ILE A 95 -11.35 -2.32 24.24
CA ILE A 95 -10.72 -1.96 22.96
C ILE A 95 -11.29 -0.62 22.46
N ALA A 96 -12.59 -0.39 22.63
CA ALA A 96 -13.22 0.87 22.27
C ALA A 96 -12.66 2.04 23.09
N PHE A 97 -12.43 1.84 24.39
CA PHE A 97 -11.81 2.85 25.26
C PHE A 97 -10.38 3.18 24.84
N VAL A 98 -9.54 2.16 24.59
CA VAL A 98 -8.16 2.36 24.12
C VAL A 98 -8.14 3.02 22.74
N GLY A 99 -9.03 2.62 21.83
CA GLY A 99 -9.18 3.23 20.51
C GLY A 99 -9.58 4.71 20.61
N MET A 100 -10.51 5.04 21.49
CA MET A 100 -10.92 6.43 21.75
C MET A 100 -9.77 7.28 22.30
N LEU A 101 -8.98 6.73 23.22
CA LEU A 101 -7.77 7.40 23.72
C LEU A 101 -6.73 7.59 22.61
N ALA A 102 -6.50 6.57 21.78
CA ALA A 102 -5.61 6.66 20.63
C ALA A 102 -6.07 7.73 19.64
N LEU A 103 -7.38 7.84 19.40
CA LEU A 103 -7.97 8.85 18.53
C LEU A 103 -7.78 10.26 19.09
N ALA A 104 -8.00 10.44 20.39
CA ALA A 104 -7.77 11.72 21.08
C ALA A 104 -6.30 12.16 20.98
N LEU A 105 -5.36 11.25 21.24
CA LEU A 105 -3.93 11.52 21.14
C LEU A 105 -3.49 11.82 19.69
N ALA A 106 -4.01 11.07 18.73
CA ALA A 106 -3.74 11.33 17.31
C ALA A 106 -4.29 12.69 16.87
N ALA A 107 -5.48 13.07 17.33
CA ALA A 107 -6.05 14.39 17.08
C ALA A 107 -5.18 15.51 17.66
N VAL A 108 -4.67 15.36 18.89
CA VAL A 108 -3.75 16.35 19.49
C VAL A 108 -2.48 16.51 18.63
N ASN A 109 -1.91 15.43 18.10
CA ASN A 109 -0.75 15.49 17.22
C ASN A 109 -1.06 16.26 15.92
N VAL A 110 -2.18 15.93 15.26
CA VAL A 110 -2.65 16.63 14.05
C VAL A 110 -2.84 18.12 14.32
N PHE A 111 -3.76 18.47 15.23
CA PHE A 111 -4.12 19.88 15.46
C PHE A 111 -2.97 20.68 16.06
N GLY A 112 -2.26 20.13 17.04
CA GLY A 112 -1.11 20.78 17.67
C GLY A 112 0.02 21.02 16.67
N GLY A 113 0.36 20.00 15.87
CA GLY A 113 1.40 20.10 14.85
C GLY A 113 1.09 21.16 13.80
N PHE A 114 -0.13 21.19 13.26
CA PHE A 114 -0.52 22.19 12.26
C PHE A 114 -0.59 23.61 12.84
N LEU A 115 -1.08 23.78 14.06
CA LEU A 115 -1.19 25.10 14.70
C LEU A 115 0.19 25.71 14.99
N VAL A 116 1.12 24.92 15.52
CA VAL A 116 2.49 25.38 15.79
C VAL A 116 3.21 25.71 14.48
N THR A 117 3.10 24.83 13.48
CA THR A 117 3.73 25.05 12.16
C THR A 117 3.18 26.32 11.50
N HIS A 118 1.86 26.57 11.60
CA HIS A 118 1.26 27.80 11.07
C HIS A 118 1.86 29.06 11.70
N ARG A 119 1.99 29.10 13.02
CA ARG A 119 2.59 30.23 13.74
C ARG A 119 4.06 30.42 13.38
N MET A 120 4.80 29.32 13.16
CA MET A 120 6.19 29.39 12.72
C MET A 120 6.32 29.98 11.30
N LEU A 121 5.45 29.56 10.38
CA LEU A 121 5.47 30.04 8.99
C LEU A 121 4.94 31.48 8.85
N GLU A 122 4.09 31.93 9.78
CA GLU A 122 3.58 33.30 9.80
C GLU A 122 4.70 34.35 9.94
N MET A 123 5.81 33.99 10.60
CA MET A 123 6.99 34.85 10.77
C MET A 123 7.73 35.17 9.46
N PHE A 124 7.48 34.40 8.40
CA PHE A 124 8.08 34.61 7.08
C PHE A 124 7.21 35.47 6.16
N LYS A 125 5.98 35.82 6.57
CA LYS A 125 5.13 36.72 5.80
C LYS A 125 5.67 38.14 5.91
N LYS A 126 5.89 38.81 4.77
CA LYS A 126 6.19 40.25 4.77
C LYS A 126 5.00 40.99 5.41
N LYS A 127 5.27 41.82 6.42
CA LYS A 127 4.28 42.74 6.99
C LYS A 127 3.73 43.61 5.85
N LYS A 128 2.41 43.62 5.68
CA LYS A 128 1.75 44.71 4.97
C LYS A 128 1.79 45.96 5.85
#